data_AF-T1KBL0-F1
#
_entry.id   AF-T1KBL0-F1
#
_cell.length_a   1.000
_cell.length_b   1.000
_cell.length_c   1.000
_cell.angle_alpha   90.00
_cell.angle_beta   90.00
_cell.angle_gamma   90.00
#
_symmetry.space_group_name_H-M   'P 1'
#
loop_
_entity.id
_entity.type
_entity.pdbx_description
1 polymer ?
#
loop_
_entity_poly.entity_id
_entity_poly.type
_entity_poly.pdbx_seq_one_letter_code
_entity_poly.pdbx_strand_id
1 'polypeptide(L)'
;MVGKMIILLFTSFCCLTLAAAQGKAKGEDIFQNSTESCEQIFNETASLVEPILLVGSKSFPITIPEIDAHCKLGNDVYKRARKYGKCLQGLARQTLQIYLHGLRRFIRSICQSTAKKQDAINDLKCATDGTLEGWNMCLDATNRQLDFVSDNSTSVGVVGDVCCIYSSLLNCIDQRTGTKSDCTPKGDTTKFFKTSIALVLKEVIELICSRYATEQECAANNPDGLVRIKLAAETNRTVDGAYLLSPLLKIVNKLSDDSDV
;
A
#
# COMPACT_ATOMS: atom_id res chain seq x y z
N MET A 1 -19.33 8.51 20.71
CA MET A 1 -20.46 8.15 19.81
C MET A 1 -20.02 7.65 18.42
N VAL A 2 -18.74 7.33 18.19
CA VAL A 2 -18.23 6.83 16.89
C VAL A 2 -18.32 5.29 16.77
N GLY A 3 -18.24 4.55 17.88
CA GLY A 3 -18.25 3.08 17.89
C GLY A 3 -19.54 2.40 17.43
N LYS A 4 -20.71 3.04 17.57
CA LYS A 4 -22.00 2.45 17.12
C LYS A 4 -22.26 2.58 15.61
N MET A 5 -21.52 3.45 14.92
CA MET A 5 -21.74 3.71 13.48
C MET A 5 -20.94 2.75 12.59
N ILE A 6 -19.84 2.19 13.10
CA ILE A 6 -19.01 1.19 12.38
C ILE A 6 -19.72 -0.18 12.34
N ILE A 7 -20.41 -0.56 13.42
CA ILE A 7 -21.16 -1.83 13.51
C ILE A 7 -22.34 -1.87 12.52
N LEU A 8 -22.95 -0.72 12.19
CA LEU A 8 -24.07 -0.65 11.23
C LEU A 8 -23.62 -0.71 9.76
N LEU A 9 -22.40 -0.26 9.44
CA LEU A 9 -21.86 -0.37 8.08
C LEU A 9 -21.42 -1.81 7.76
N PHE A 10 -20.93 -2.55 8.75
CA PHE A 10 -20.57 -3.96 8.57
C PHE A 10 -21.79 -4.90 8.45
N THR A 11 -22.89 -4.63 9.18
CA THR A 11 -24.10 -5.46 9.08
C THR A 11 -24.84 -5.27 7.73
N SER A 12 -24.77 -4.10 7.11
CA SER A 12 -25.37 -3.87 5.79
C SER A 12 -24.59 -4.54 4.65
N PHE A 13 -23.25 -4.61 4.74
CA PHE A 13 -22.43 -5.31 3.75
C PHE A 13 -22.51 -6.84 3.85
N CYS A 14 -22.69 -7.40 5.04
CA CYS A 14 -22.89 -8.85 5.21
C CYS A 14 -24.20 -9.37 4.60
N CYS A 15 -25.27 -8.56 4.58
CA CYS A 15 -26.56 -8.98 4.01
C CYS A 15 -26.60 -8.94 2.47
N LEU A 16 -25.77 -8.13 1.81
CA LEU A 16 -25.76 -8.03 0.34
C LEU A 16 -24.92 -9.10 -0.35
N THR A 17 -24.02 -9.80 0.36
CA THR A 17 -23.24 -10.91 -0.21
C THR A 17 -23.90 -12.28 -0.07
N LEU A 18 -24.95 -12.44 0.77
CA LEU A 18 -25.63 -13.73 0.93
C LEU A 18 -26.61 -14.07 -0.20
N ALA A 19 -27.04 -13.10 -1.02
CA ALA A 19 -28.03 -13.34 -2.07
C ALA A 19 -27.44 -13.73 -3.44
N ALA A 20 -26.12 -13.71 -3.63
CA ALA A 20 -25.46 -13.96 -4.92
C ALA A 20 -24.57 -15.23 -4.97
N ALA A 21 -24.66 -16.12 -3.96
CA ALA A 21 -23.81 -17.31 -3.84
C ALA A 21 -24.51 -18.64 -4.19
N GLN A 22 -25.57 -18.62 -5.00
CA GLN A 22 -26.16 -19.82 -5.59
C GLN A 22 -25.92 -19.85 -7.11
N GLY A 23 -24.66 -20.05 -7.50
CA GLY A 23 -24.27 -20.09 -8.91
C GLY A 23 -22.95 -20.82 -9.14
N LYS A 24 -23.03 -22.15 -9.19
CA LYS A 24 -21.99 -23.08 -9.72
C LYS A 24 -20.58 -22.94 -9.10
N ALA A 25 -20.40 -23.56 -7.94
CA ALA A 25 -19.10 -24.10 -7.54
C ALA A 25 -18.74 -25.27 -8.49
N LYS A 26 -17.92 -24.99 -9.51
CA LYS A 26 -17.23 -26.03 -10.30
C LYS A 26 -15.82 -25.52 -10.59
N GLY A 27 -14.90 -25.92 -9.72
CA GLY A 27 -13.50 -25.50 -9.74
C GLY A 27 -12.90 -25.54 -8.34
N GLU A 28 -13.03 -26.68 -7.64
CA GLU A 28 -12.02 -27.02 -6.63
C GLU A 28 -10.71 -27.21 -7.38
N ASP A 29 -9.94 -26.14 -7.51
CA ASP A 29 -8.55 -26.24 -7.87
C ASP A 29 -7.89 -27.14 -6.82
N ILE A 30 -7.47 -28.31 -7.28
CA ILE A 30 -6.58 -29.26 -6.63
C ILE A 30 -5.28 -28.49 -6.33
N PHE A 31 -5.26 -27.73 -5.23
CA PHE A 31 -4.06 -27.04 -4.76
C PHE A 31 -3.25 -28.02 -3.91
N GLN A 32 -2.25 -28.58 -4.59
CA GLN A 32 -1.18 -29.41 -4.07
C GLN A 32 -0.66 -28.95 -2.70
N ASN A 33 -0.33 -29.96 -1.88
CA ASN A 33 0.39 -29.94 -0.62
C ASN A 33 1.64 -29.03 -0.61
N SER A 34 1.44 -27.73 -0.51
CA SER A 34 2.51 -26.78 -0.21
C SER A 34 2.79 -26.85 1.29
N THR A 35 3.82 -27.60 1.67
CA THR A 35 4.33 -27.73 3.05
C THR A 35 5.02 -26.47 3.59
N GLU A 36 5.06 -25.38 2.82
CA GLU A 36 5.67 -24.12 3.26
C GLU A 36 4.92 -23.53 4.45
N SER A 37 5.67 -23.10 5.46
CA SER A 37 5.11 -22.40 6.62
C SER A 37 4.66 -20.98 6.23
N CYS A 38 3.72 -20.41 6.98
CA CYS A 38 3.28 -19.03 6.78
C CYS A 38 4.42 -18.02 6.95
N GLU A 39 5.37 -18.31 7.85
CA GLU A 39 6.58 -17.52 8.04
C GLU A 39 7.49 -17.55 6.81
N GLN A 40 7.68 -18.72 6.19
CA GLN A 40 8.46 -18.84 4.96
C GLN A 40 7.82 -18.01 3.84
N ILE A 41 6.50 -18.15 3.62
CA ILE A 41 5.79 -17.39 2.58
C ILE A 41 5.89 -15.88 2.85
N PHE A 42 5.81 -15.45 4.11
CA PHE A 42 5.98 -14.06 4.51
C PHE A 42 7.37 -13.54 4.17
N ASN A 43 8.42 -14.24 4.60
CA ASN A 43 9.81 -13.84 4.37
C ASN A 43 10.15 -13.78 2.87
N GLU A 44 9.65 -14.75 2.09
CA GLU A 44 9.80 -14.74 0.64
C GLU A 44 9.05 -13.58 0.00
N THR A 45 7.86 -13.21 0.50
CA THR A 45 7.12 -12.02 0.03
C THR A 45 7.88 -10.74 0.38
N ALA A 46 8.36 -10.64 1.63
CA ALA A 46 9.08 -9.48 2.17
C ALA A 46 10.33 -9.14 1.35
N SER A 47 11.12 -10.15 0.97
CA SER A 47 12.33 -9.96 0.16
C SER A 47 12.10 -9.31 -1.21
N LEU A 48 10.85 -9.27 -1.70
CA LEU A 48 10.50 -8.68 -2.99
C LEU A 48 9.90 -7.27 -2.88
N VAL A 49 9.57 -6.80 -1.68
CA VAL A 49 8.87 -5.52 -1.47
C VAL A 49 9.76 -4.33 -1.77
N GLU A 50 10.98 -4.30 -1.22
CA GLU A 50 11.91 -3.20 -1.49
C GLU A 50 12.27 -3.11 -2.98
N PRO A 51 12.63 -4.22 -3.67
CA PRO A 51 12.89 -4.17 -5.11
C PRO A 51 11.70 -3.71 -5.97
N ILE A 52 10.46 -4.11 -5.66
CA ILE A 52 9.29 -3.67 -6.44
C ILE A 52 8.96 -2.20 -6.20
N LEU A 53 9.34 -1.66 -5.03
CA LEU A 53 9.20 -0.25 -4.70
C LEU A 53 10.41 0.59 -5.15
N LEU A 54 11.41 -0.02 -5.81
CA LEU A 54 12.66 0.61 -6.22
C LEU A 54 13.50 1.17 -5.05
N VAL A 55 13.27 0.65 -3.84
CA VAL A 55 14.06 0.99 -2.64
C VAL A 55 15.49 0.48 -2.84
N GLY A 56 16.46 1.39 -2.70
CA GLY A 56 17.87 1.11 -2.96
C GLY A 56 18.25 0.98 -4.44
N SER A 57 17.31 1.19 -5.38
CA SER A 57 17.64 1.22 -6.80
C SER A 57 18.53 2.42 -7.15
N LYS A 58 19.37 2.26 -8.18
CA LYS A 58 20.20 3.33 -8.74
C LYS A 58 19.54 4.08 -9.89
N SER A 59 18.51 3.50 -10.51
CA SER A 59 17.83 4.07 -11.67
C SER A 59 16.40 3.58 -11.79
N PHE A 60 15.59 4.32 -12.55
CA PHE A 60 14.25 3.90 -12.97
C PHE A 60 14.31 2.91 -14.13
N PRO A 61 13.34 1.99 -14.25
CA PRO A 61 13.20 1.15 -15.44
C PRO A 61 12.73 1.99 -16.64
N ILE A 62 13.65 2.44 -17.48
CA ILE A 62 13.40 3.37 -18.59
C ILE A 62 13.47 2.70 -19.97
N THR A 63 13.63 1.39 -20.00
CA THR A 63 13.59 0.55 -21.20
C THR A 63 12.51 -0.52 -21.08
N ILE A 64 12.07 -1.05 -22.22
CA ILE A 64 11.07 -2.13 -22.25
C ILE A 64 11.55 -3.37 -21.48
N PRO A 65 12.80 -3.87 -21.64
CA PRO A 65 13.27 -5.01 -20.86
C PRO A 65 13.29 -4.77 -19.35
N GLU A 66 13.65 -3.56 -18.90
CA GLU A 66 13.65 -3.22 -17.47
C GLU A 66 12.22 -3.15 -16.91
N ILE A 67 11.29 -2.56 -17.66
CA ILE A 67 9.87 -2.55 -17.28
C ILE A 67 9.29 -3.97 -17.28
N ASP A 68 9.67 -4.82 -18.22
CA ASP A 68 9.23 -6.22 -18.24
C ASP A 68 9.73 -6.98 -17.02
N ALA A 69 10.98 -6.76 -16.60
CA ALA A 69 11.54 -7.32 -15.38
C ALA A 69 10.77 -6.80 -14.14
N HIS A 70 10.48 -5.50 -14.08
CA HIS A 70 9.70 -4.90 -13.00
C HIS A 70 8.26 -5.43 -12.94
N CYS A 71 7.63 -5.60 -14.10
CA CYS A 71 6.30 -6.20 -14.24
C CYS A 71 6.26 -7.67 -13.79
N LYS A 72 7.32 -8.44 -14.09
CA LYS A 72 7.45 -9.82 -13.60
C LYS A 72 7.56 -9.84 -12.08
N LEU A 73 8.43 -9.01 -11.51
CA LEU A 73 8.59 -8.87 -10.07
C LEU A 73 7.27 -8.50 -9.39
N GLY A 74 6.51 -7.54 -9.93
CA GLY A 74 5.21 -7.16 -9.39
C GLY A 74 4.19 -8.30 -9.41
N ASN A 75 4.17 -9.11 -10.48
CA ASN A 75 3.35 -10.31 -10.53
C ASN A 75 3.76 -11.37 -9.49
N ASP A 76 5.06 -11.52 -9.23
CA ASP A 76 5.57 -12.46 -8.24
C ASP A 76 5.21 -12.01 -6.82
N VAL A 77 5.34 -10.71 -6.51
CA VAL A 77 4.83 -10.11 -5.26
C VAL A 77 3.33 -10.38 -5.09
N TYR A 78 2.52 -10.10 -6.12
CA TYR A 78 1.08 -10.34 -6.08
C TYR A 78 0.74 -11.82 -5.80
N LYS A 79 1.41 -12.77 -6.48
CA LYS A 79 1.19 -14.20 -6.27
C LYS A 79 1.56 -14.64 -4.85
N ARG A 80 2.70 -14.20 -4.34
CA ARG A 80 3.18 -14.55 -3.00
C ARG A 80 2.33 -13.93 -1.90
N ALA A 81 1.99 -12.65 -2.01
CA ALA A 81 1.08 -11.99 -1.10
C ALA A 81 -0.32 -12.63 -1.12
N ARG A 82 -0.83 -13.04 -2.29
CA ARG A 82 -2.08 -13.83 -2.38
C ARG A 82 -1.98 -15.18 -1.68
N LYS A 83 -0.83 -15.86 -1.79
CA LYS A 83 -0.56 -17.12 -1.07
C LYS A 83 -0.52 -16.87 0.44
N TYR A 84 0.19 -15.83 0.88
CA TYR A 84 0.28 -15.40 2.28
C TYR A 84 -1.10 -15.05 2.87
N GLY A 85 -1.99 -14.46 2.08
CA GLY A 85 -3.36 -14.16 2.53
C GLY A 85 -4.18 -15.37 2.96
N LYS A 86 -3.75 -16.61 2.65
CA LYS A 86 -4.35 -17.84 3.21
C LYS A 86 -3.98 -18.07 4.68
N CYS A 87 -2.88 -17.48 5.15
CA CYS A 87 -2.42 -17.50 6.53
C CYS A 87 -3.13 -16.47 7.41
N LEU A 88 -3.76 -15.46 6.80
CA LEU A 88 -4.48 -14.42 7.51
C LEU A 88 -5.95 -14.82 7.71
N GLN A 89 -6.57 -14.25 8.74
CA GLN A 89 -7.98 -14.45 9.07
C GLN A 89 -8.67 -13.10 9.29
N GLY A 90 -10.00 -13.11 9.43
CA GLY A 90 -10.79 -11.92 9.80
C GLY A 90 -10.53 -10.68 8.95
N LEU A 91 -10.41 -9.54 9.63
CA LEU A 91 -10.15 -8.24 9.02
C LEU A 91 -8.82 -8.21 8.26
N ALA A 92 -7.79 -8.90 8.76
CA ALA A 92 -6.49 -8.94 8.10
C ALA A 92 -6.53 -9.52 6.70
N ARG A 93 -7.23 -10.64 6.55
CA ARG A 93 -7.45 -11.26 5.25
C ARG A 93 -8.27 -10.37 4.32
N GLN A 94 -9.32 -9.72 4.83
CA GLN A 94 -10.17 -8.83 4.03
C GLN A 94 -9.39 -7.62 3.50
N THR A 95 -8.66 -6.93 4.37
CA THR A 95 -7.82 -5.78 4.01
C THR A 95 -6.78 -6.17 2.97
N LEU A 96 -6.12 -7.32 3.13
CA LEU A 96 -5.17 -7.82 2.15
C LEU A 96 -5.83 -8.12 0.78
N GLN A 97 -7.04 -8.66 0.74
CA GLN A 97 -7.73 -8.90 -0.54
C GLN A 97 -8.06 -7.60 -1.28
N ILE A 98 -8.49 -6.56 -0.56
CA ILE A 98 -8.73 -5.22 -1.13
C ILE A 98 -7.41 -4.65 -1.68
N TYR A 99 -6.34 -4.71 -0.88
CA TYR A 99 -5.01 -4.30 -1.31
C TYR A 99 -4.54 -5.06 -2.57
N LEU A 100 -4.69 -6.38 -2.62
CA LEU A 100 -4.29 -7.21 -3.76
C LEU A 100 -5.07 -6.85 -5.03
N HIS A 101 -6.34 -6.46 -4.90
CA HIS A 101 -7.13 -5.99 -6.03
C HIS A 101 -6.60 -4.65 -6.58
N GLY A 102 -6.27 -3.71 -5.70
CA GLY A 102 -5.59 -2.46 -6.07
C GLY A 102 -4.24 -2.71 -6.73
N LEU A 103 -3.39 -3.54 -6.13
CA LEU A 103 -2.10 -3.95 -6.68
C LEU A 103 -2.24 -4.58 -8.07
N ARG A 104 -3.23 -5.45 -8.28
CA ARG A 104 -3.49 -6.04 -9.61
C ARG A 104 -3.92 -5.01 -10.64
N ARG A 105 -4.71 -4.01 -10.26
CA ARG A 105 -5.09 -2.88 -11.13
C ARG A 105 -3.86 -2.05 -11.51
N PHE A 106 -3.00 -1.73 -10.55
CA PHE A 106 -1.74 -1.04 -10.79
C PHE A 106 -0.80 -1.81 -11.74
N ILE A 107 -0.58 -3.11 -11.49
CA ILE A 107 0.22 -3.95 -12.39
C ILE A 107 -0.36 -3.92 -13.80
N ARG A 108 -1.69 -4.04 -13.96
CA ARG A 108 -2.33 -3.95 -15.28
C ARG A 108 -2.20 -2.57 -15.92
N SER A 109 -2.27 -1.48 -15.17
CA SER A 109 -2.18 -0.13 -15.74
C SER A 109 -0.82 0.15 -16.39
N ILE A 110 0.23 -0.58 -16.00
CA ILE A 110 1.57 -0.50 -16.61
C ILE A 110 1.82 -1.67 -17.58
N CYS A 111 1.56 -2.91 -17.13
CA CYS A 111 2.11 -4.11 -17.75
C CYS A 111 1.21 -4.76 -18.81
N GLN A 112 -0.03 -4.27 -19.00
CA GLN A 112 -1.02 -4.93 -19.86
C GLN A 112 -0.68 -4.91 -21.35
N SER A 113 -0.03 -3.86 -21.85
CA SER A 113 0.32 -3.71 -23.26
C SER A 113 1.62 -2.94 -23.46
N THR A 114 2.24 -3.08 -24.63
CA THR A 114 3.44 -2.31 -25.00
C THR A 114 3.20 -0.80 -24.91
N ALA A 115 2.01 -0.33 -25.27
CA ALA A 115 1.65 1.09 -25.16
C ALA A 115 1.65 1.56 -23.70
N LYS A 116 1.06 0.79 -22.78
CA LYS A 116 1.05 1.12 -21.34
C LYS A 116 2.44 1.12 -20.72
N LYS A 117 3.29 0.18 -21.14
CA LYS A 117 4.71 0.17 -20.74
C LYS A 117 5.43 1.41 -21.26
N GLN A 118 5.17 1.81 -22.50
CA GLN A 118 5.76 3.01 -23.09
C GLN A 118 5.29 4.29 -22.39
N ASP A 119 4.02 4.38 -22.00
CA ASP A 119 3.49 5.50 -21.20
C ASP A 119 4.27 5.62 -19.87
N ALA A 120 4.41 4.51 -19.13
CA ALA A 120 5.17 4.49 -17.88
C ALA A 120 6.66 4.85 -18.09
N ILE A 121 7.28 4.37 -19.17
CA ILE A 121 8.65 4.76 -19.53
C ILE A 121 8.75 6.26 -19.79
N ASN A 122 7.77 6.85 -20.47
CA ASN A 122 7.77 8.28 -20.75
C ASN A 122 7.64 9.10 -19.45
N ASP A 123 6.78 8.68 -18.53
CA ASP A 123 6.66 9.29 -17.19
C ASP A 123 7.97 9.17 -16.40
N LEU A 124 8.64 8.02 -16.43
CA LEU A 124 9.87 7.77 -15.66
C LEU A 124 11.11 8.44 -16.27
N LYS A 125 11.19 8.59 -17.60
CA LYS A 125 12.29 9.34 -18.26
C LYS A 125 12.29 10.82 -17.88
N CYS A 126 11.12 11.33 -17.52
CA CYS A 126 10.92 12.70 -17.08
C CYS A 126 11.34 12.97 -15.64
N ALA A 127 11.79 11.95 -14.91
CA ALA A 127 12.30 12.11 -13.56
C ALA A 127 13.56 13.00 -13.54
N THR A 128 13.63 13.93 -12.59
CA THR A 128 14.87 14.66 -12.26
C THR A 128 15.88 13.75 -11.54
N ASP A 129 17.14 14.16 -11.47
CA ASP A 129 18.20 13.37 -10.82
C ASP A 129 17.90 13.08 -9.32
N GLY A 130 17.20 14.00 -8.63
CA GLY A 130 16.79 13.83 -7.24
C GLY A 130 15.49 13.04 -7.03
N THR A 131 14.77 12.67 -8.09
CA THR A 131 13.43 12.09 -7.96
C THR A 131 13.44 10.70 -7.32
N LEU A 132 14.43 9.85 -7.64
CA LEU A 132 14.53 8.51 -7.05
C LEU A 132 14.93 8.58 -5.57
N GLU A 133 15.86 9.47 -5.22
CA GLU A 133 16.23 9.72 -3.82
C GLU A 133 15.03 10.23 -3.03
N GLY A 134 14.32 11.23 -3.55
CA GLY A 134 13.12 11.77 -2.91
C GLY A 134 12.01 10.74 -2.74
N TRP A 135 11.80 9.86 -3.72
CA TRP A 135 10.89 8.72 -3.62
C TRP A 135 11.27 7.78 -2.47
N ASN A 136 12.54 7.37 -2.39
CA ASN A 136 13.03 6.52 -1.31
C ASN A 136 12.87 7.18 0.06
N MET A 137 13.20 8.47 0.20
CA MET A 137 12.99 9.23 1.44
C MET A 137 11.52 9.21 1.89
N CYS A 138 10.58 9.35 0.95
CA CYS A 138 9.15 9.32 1.28
C CYS A 138 8.69 7.93 1.73
N LEU A 139 9.15 6.86 1.09
CA LEU A 139 8.85 5.50 1.51
C LEU A 139 9.48 5.19 2.88
N ASP A 140 10.72 5.59 3.11
CA ASP A 140 11.44 5.34 4.36
C ASP A 140 10.77 6.07 5.54
N ALA A 141 10.38 7.33 5.33
CA ALA A 141 9.59 8.09 6.28
C ALA A 141 8.26 7.39 6.59
N THR A 142 7.55 6.93 5.56
CA THR A 142 6.30 6.18 5.70
C THR A 142 6.51 4.89 6.49
N ASN A 143 7.59 4.16 6.23
CA ASN A 143 7.92 2.92 6.92
C ASN A 143 8.16 3.15 8.42
N ARG A 144 8.93 4.19 8.78
CA ARG A 144 9.14 4.59 10.18
C ARG A 144 7.86 5.04 10.87
N GLN A 145 7.01 5.77 10.17
CA GLN A 145 5.71 6.19 10.69
C GLN A 145 4.79 5.01 10.97
N LEU A 146 4.71 4.06 10.05
CA LEU A 146 3.90 2.85 10.23
C LEU A 146 4.43 2.01 11.38
N ASP A 147 5.76 1.85 11.50
CA ASP A 147 6.37 1.14 12.63
C ASP A 147 6.04 1.80 13.96
N PHE A 148 6.21 3.12 14.05
CA PHE A 148 5.83 3.88 15.24
C PHE A 148 4.36 3.67 15.62
N VAL A 149 3.43 3.81 14.67
CA VAL A 149 1.99 3.64 14.88
C VAL A 149 1.65 2.21 15.29
N SER A 150 2.33 1.23 14.68
CA SER A 150 2.14 -0.19 14.98
C SER A 150 2.45 -0.52 16.44
N ASP A 151 3.42 0.15 17.05
CA ASP A 151 3.81 -0.07 18.44
C ASP A 151 3.07 0.88 19.40
N ASN A 152 2.83 2.15 19.04
CA ASN A 152 2.45 3.20 19.99
C ASN A 152 0.99 3.66 19.91
N SER A 153 0.29 3.45 18.80
CA SER A 153 -1.10 3.92 18.66
C SER A 153 -2.07 2.97 19.34
N THR A 154 -3.12 3.53 19.96
CA THR A 154 -4.27 2.74 20.42
C THR A 154 -5.07 2.24 19.23
N SER A 155 -5.83 1.16 19.40
CA SER A 155 -6.76 0.65 18.40
C SER A 155 -7.75 1.70 17.87
N VAL A 156 -8.22 2.62 18.72
CA VAL A 156 -9.11 3.72 18.33
C VAL A 156 -8.37 4.80 17.53
N GLY A 157 -7.11 5.08 17.87
CA GLY A 157 -6.30 6.12 17.21
C GLY A 157 -5.62 5.66 15.92
N VAL A 158 -5.38 4.35 15.77
CA VAL A 158 -4.55 3.79 14.68
C VAL A 158 -5.12 4.10 13.30
N VAL A 159 -6.45 4.14 13.15
CA VAL A 159 -7.09 4.48 11.86
C VAL A 159 -6.78 5.92 11.47
N GLY A 160 -6.95 6.86 12.40
CA GLY A 160 -6.64 8.27 12.16
C GLY A 160 -5.15 8.48 11.84
N ASP A 161 -4.27 7.80 12.57
CA ASP A 161 -2.83 7.88 12.35
C ASP A 161 -2.44 7.32 10.96
N VAL A 162 -2.94 6.14 10.58
CA VAL A 162 -2.67 5.52 9.26
C VAL A 162 -3.18 6.40 8.12
N CYS A 163 -4.37 6.99 8.26
CA CYS A 163 -4.89 7.90 7.25
C CYS A 163 -4.01 9.15 7.10
N CYS A 164 -3.50 9.68 8.21
CA CYS A 164 -2.60 10.84 8.17
C CYS A 164 -1.20 10.50 7.65
N ILE A 165 -0.73 9.25 7.82
CA ILE A 165 0.47 8.75 7.14
C ILE A 165 0.25 8.72 5.63
N TYR A 166 -0.90 8.24 5.15
CA TYR A 166 -1.20 8.25 3.72
C TYR A 166 -1.19 9.66 3.13
N SER A 167 -1.84 10.63 3.79
CA SER A 167 -1.81 12.03 3.36
C SER A 167 -0.38 12.61 3.38
N SER A 168 0.38 12.31 4.43
CA SER A 168 1.79 12.73 4.56
C SER A 168 2.68 12.14 3.45
N LEU A 169 2.46 10.88 3.06
CA LEU A 169 3.15 10.23 1.94
C LEU A 169 2.89 10.98 0.63
N LEU A 170 1.62 11.30 0.33
CA LEU A 170 1.28 12.03 -0.90
C LEU A 170 1.93 13.42 -0.93
N ASN A 171 1.92 14.14 0.20
CA ASN A 171 2.56 15.45 0.31
C ASN A 171 4.09 15.34 0.21
N CYS A 172 4.69 14.30 0.77
CA CYS A 172 6.12 14.04 0.60
C CYS A 172 6.46 13.82 -0.89
N ILE A 173 5.66 13.02 -1.61
CA ILE A 173 5.87 12.79 -3.04
C ILE A 173 5.80 14.12 -3.82
N ASP A 174 4.81 14.97 -3.53
CA ASP A 174 4.70 16.30 -4.16
C ASP A 174 5.93 17.19 -3.92
N GLN A 175 6.55 17.10 -2.74
CA GLN A 175 7.67 17.96 -2.36
C GLN A 175 9.04 17.42 -2.77
N ARG A 176 9.19 16.10 -2.85
CA ARG A 176 10.49 15.43 -2.99
C ARG A 176 10.72 14.78 -4.34
N THR A 177 9.66 14.56 -5.12
CA THR A 177 9.79 14.09 -6.50
C THR A 177 9.65 15.26 -7.45
N GLY A 178 10.30 15.16 -8.62
CA GLY A 178 10.26 16.21 -9.62
C GLY A 178 10.16 15.66 -11.04
N THR A 179 9.65 16.53 -11.91
CA THR A 179 9.55 16.33 -13.36
C THR A 179 10.47 17.35 -14.03
N LYS A 180 11.29 16.92 -15.00
CA LYS A 180 12.17 17.79 -15.78
C LYS A 180 11.37 18.85 -16.53
N SER A 181 11.91 20.07 -16.63
CA SER A 181 11.22 21.21 -17.24
C SER A 181 10.96 21.09 -18.75
N ASP A 182 11.73 20.27 -19.44
CA ASP A 182 11.61 20.02 -20.89
C ASP A 182 10.63 18.88 -21.22
N CYS A 183 10.05 18.23 -20.20
CA CYS A 183 9.04 17.21 -20.43
C CYS A 183 7.69 17.80 -20.80
N THR A 184 7.03 17.15 -21.78
CA THR A 184 5.67 17.51 -22.17
C THR A 184 4.67 17.25 -21.03
N PRO A 185 3.46 17.86 -21.05
CA PRO A 185 2.42 17.58 -20.05
C PRO A 185 2.00 16.11 -19.92
N LYS A 186 2.43 15.24 -20.84
CA LYS A 186 2.18 13.79 -20.82
C LYS A 186 3.20 13.01 -20.00
N GLY A 187 4.32 13.60 -19.59
CA GLY A 187 5.32 12.98 -18.72
C GLY A 187 5.37 13.72 -17.40
N ASP A 188 4.73 13.17 -16.36
CA ASP A 188 4.69 13.76 -15.02
C ASP A 188 5.00 12.68 -13.99
N THR A 189 6.26 12.62 -13.55
CA THR A 189 6.76 11.58 -12.66
C THR A 189 6.13 11.66 -11.27
N THR A 190 5.92 12.87 -10.75
CA THR A 190 5.25 13.10 -9.45
C THR A 190 3.81 12.57 -9.50
N LYS A 191 3.07 12.92 -10.56
CA LYS A 191 1.71 12.40 -10.77
C LYS A 191 1.69 10.89 -10.97
N PHE A 192 2.67 10.33 -11.67
CA PHE A 192 2.81 8.88 -11.84
C PHE A 192 2.90 8.17 -10.49
N PHE A 193 3.76 8.62 -9.57
CA PHE A 193 3.87 8.02 -8.23
C PHE A 193 2.60 8.15 -7.40
N LYS A 194 1.99 9.34 -7.37
CA LYS A 194 0.72 9.56 -6.65
C LYS A 194 -0.41 8.69 -7.18
N THR A 195 -0.52 8.58 -8.51
CA THR A 195 -1.51 7.72 -9.16
C THR A 195 -1.25 6.26 -8.85
N SER A 196 0.03 5.84 -8.81
CA SER A 196 0.42 4.47 -8.46
C SER A 196 0.00 4.11 -7.04
N ILE A 197 0.32 4.96 -6.07
CA ILE A 197 -0.10 4.78 -4.66
C ILE A 197 -1.63 4.79 -4.53
N ALA A 198 -2.30 5.73 -5.19
CA ALA A 198 -3.76 5.79 -5.19
C ALA A 198 -4.38 4.53 -5.80
N LEU A 199 -3.89 4.01 -6.93
CA LEU A 199 -4.43 2.78 -7.53
C LEU A 199 -4.35 1.58 -6.60
N VAL A 200 -3.29 1.49 -5.79
CA VAL A 200 -3.08 0.38 -4.84
C VAL A 200 -3.94 0.54 -3.59
N LEU A 201 -4.03 1.76 -3.04
CA LEU A 201 -4.61 1.99 -1.71
C LEU A 201 -6.02 2.62 -1.71
N LYS A 202 -6.52 3.11 -2.86
CA LYS A 202 -7.75 3.90 -2.96
C LYS A 202 -8.93 3.27 -2.22
N GLU A 203 -9.23 2.00 -2.48
CA GLU A 203 -10.40 1.35 -1.88
C GLU A 203 -10.27 1.21 -0.35
N VAL A 204 -9.05 0.99 0.16
CA VAL A 204 -8.80 0.93 1.61
C VAL A 204 -8.95 2.32 2.24
N ILE A 205 -8.36 3.33 1.61
CA ILE A 205 -8.34 4.71 2.13
C ILE A 205 -9.73 5.37 2.03
N GLU A 206 -10.45 5.21 0.92
CA GLU A 206 -11.82 5.76 0.78
C GLU A 206 -12.79 5.17 1.82
N LEU A 207 -12.55 3.92 2.24
CA LEU A 207 -13.37 3.26 3.25
C LEU A 207 -13.16 3.86 4.66
N ILE A 208 -11.92 4.16 5.03
CA ILE A 208 -11.57 4.47 6.45
C ILE A 208 -11.09 5.93 6.68
N CYS A 209 -10.71 6.66 5.62
CA CYS A 209 -10.02 7.95 5.71
C CYS A 209 -10.83 9.15 5.22
N SER A 210 -12.16 9.05 5.13
CA SER A 210 -13.00 10.15 4.63
C SER A 210 -12.90 11.46 5.44
N ARG A 211 -12.44 11.40 6.71
CA ARG A 211 -12.20 12.56 7.58
C ARG A 211 -10.74 13.00 7.67
N TYR A 212 -9.86 12.38 6.89
CA TYR A 212 -8.41 12.49 6.98
C TYR A 212 -7.78 12.50 5.58
N ALA A 213 -8.51 12.93 4.54
CA ALA A 213 -8.05 12.82 3.16
C ALA A 213 -6.90 13.80 2.86
N THR A 214 -6.85 14.91 3.58
CA THR A 214 -5.83 15.95 3.46
C THR A 214 -5.08 16.19 4.76
N GLU A 215 -3.89 16.80 4.69
CA GLU A 215 -3.10 17.14 5.88
C GLU A 215 -3.82 18.15 6.77
N GLN A 216 -4.59 19.06 6.18
CA GLN A 216 -5.44 20.02 6.90
C GLN A 216 -6.54 19.30 7.69
N GLU A 217 -7.21 18.33 7.06
CA GLU A 217 -8.20 17.50 7.76
C GLU A 217 -7.56 16.64 8.85
N CYS A 218 -6.34 16.16 8.63
CA CYS A 218 -5.55 15.48 9.66
C CYS A 218 -5.23 16.38 10.84
N ALA A 219 -4.80 17.62 10.60
CA ALA A 219 -4.54 18.58 11.66
C ALA A 219 -5.82 18.92 12.44
N ALA A 220 -6.97 18.95 11.78
CA ALA A 220 -8.26 19.23 12.41
C ALA A 220 -8.80 18.04 13.22
N ASN A 221 -8.68 16.81 12.70
CA ASN A 221 -9.33 15.62 13.26
C ASN A 221 -8.40 14.73 14.10
N ASN A 222 -7.08 14.84 13.93
CA ASN A 222 -6.07 14.06 14.68
C ASN A 222 -4.78 14.89 14.89
N PRO A 223 -4.85 16.07 15.56
CA PRO A 223 -3.71 16.97 15.72
C PRO A 223 -2.53 16.30 16.42
N ASP A 224 -2.77 15.63 17.55
CA ASP A 224 -1.71 15.00 18.33
C ASP A 224 -1.09 13.81 17.58
N GLY A 225 -1.91 13.02 16.88
CA GLY A 225 -1.44 11.92 16.04
C GLY A 225 -0.56 12.42 14.90
N LEU A 226 -1.00 13.48 14.20
CA LEU A 226 -0.22 14.12 13.14
C LEU A 226 1.16 14.60 13.64
N VAL A 227 1.23 15.21 14.82
CA VAL A 227 2.51 15.63 15.42
C VAL A 227 3.41 14.42 15.67
N ARG A 228 2.89 13.35 16.30
CA ARG A 228 3.69 12.16 16.60
C ARG A 228 4.20 11.45 15.35
N ILE A 229 3.37 11.29 14.31
CA ILE A 229 3.80 10.64 13.06
C ILE A 229 4.82 11.51 12.31
N LYS A 230 4.72 12.85 12.36
CA LYS A 230 5.75 13.71 11.77
C LYS A 230 7.10 13.56 12.48
N LEU A 231 7.09 13.55 13.81
CA LEU A 231 8.30 13.28 14.60
C LEU A 231 8.89 11.90 14.27
N ALA A 232 8.06 10.87 14.13
CA ALA A 232 8.51 9.53 13.77
C ALA A 232 9.22 9.48 12.40
N ALA A 233 8.73 10.23 11.42
CA ALA A 233 9.33 10.31 10.08
C ALA A 233 10.76 10.87 10.10
N GLU A 234 11.05 11.80 11.02
CA GLU A 234 12.35 12.48 11.15
C GLU A 234 13.40 11.65 11.92
N THR A 235 12.99 10.55 12.56
CA THR A 235 13.93 9.69 13.29
C THR A 235 14.85 8.92 12.34
N ASN A 236 16.09 8.66 12.77
CA ASN A 236 17.01 7.73 12.09
C ASN A 236 16.81 6.27 12.55
N ARG A 237 15.62 5.91 13.05
CA ARG A 237 15.34 4.57 13.55
C ARG A 237 15.27 3.59 12.37
N THR A 238 15.96 2.47 12.50
CA THR A 238 15.79 1.31 11.64
C THR A 238 14.49 0.59 12.01
N VAL A 239 13.65 0.31 11.02
CA VAL A 239 12.41 -0.45 11.22
C VAL A 239 12.75 -1.94 11.28
N ASP A 240 12.26 -2.62 12.31
CA ASP A 240 12.49 -4.05 12.48
C ASP A 240 11.56 -4.88 11.57
N GLY A 241 12.14 -5.84 10.83
CA GLY A 241 11.40 -6.78 10.00
C GLY A 241 11.23 -6.34 8.54
N ALA A 242 10.17 -6.82 7.90
CA ALA A 242 9.90 -6.62 6.48
C ALA A 242 9.43 -5.19 6.20
N TYR A 243 10.13 -4.50 5.28
CA TYR A 243 9.82 -3.15 4.84
C TYR A 243 8.34 -2.97 4.49
N LEU A 244 7.66 -2.03 5.16
CA LEU A 244 6.22 -1.76 5.13
C LEU A 244 5.30 -2.92 5.57
N LEU A 245 5.61 -4.17 5.24
CA LEU A 245 4.75 -5.32 5.52
C LEU A 245 4.65 -5.64 7.02
N SER A 246 5.78 -5.69 7.73
CA SER A 246 5.78 -5.97 9.18
C SER A 246 4.92 -4.97 9.97
N PRO A 247 5.13 -3.64 9.85
CA PRO A 247 4.32 -2.70 10.60
C PRO A 247 2.85 -2.69 10.16
N LEU A 248 2.55 -2.89 8.87
CA LEU A 248 1.17 -3.01 8.40
C LEU A 248 0.45 -4.23 9.00
N LEU A 249 1.11 -5.38 9.09
CA LEU A 249 0.52 -6.58 9.70
C LEU A 249 0.26 -6.38 11.19
N LYS A 250 1.20 -5.76 11.92
CA LYS A 250 1.00 -5.38 13.34
C LYS A 250 -0.22 -4.47 13.50
N ILE A 251 -0.36 -3.43 12.67
CA ILE A 251 -1.50 -2.51 12.69
C ILE A 251 -2.81 -3.26 12.45
N VAL A 252 -2.83 -4.13 11.45
CA VAL A 252 -4.01 -4.88 11.05
C VAL A 252 -4.44 -5.90 12.11
N ASN A 253 -3.48 -6.57 12.77
CA ASN A 253 -3.77 -7.46 13.90
C ASN A 253 -4.31 -6.67 15.09
N LYS A 254 -3.71 -5.53 15.42
CA LYS A 254 -4.21 -4.62 16.47
C LYS A 254 -5.66 -4.18 16.22
N LEU A 255 -6.04 -3.94 14.97
CA LEU A 255 -7.42 -3.63 14.59
C LEU A 255 -8.37 -4.82 14.68
N SER A 256 -7.85 -6.05 14.63
CA SER A 256 -8.64 -7.28 14.69
C SER A 256 -8.95 -7.66 16.14
N ASP A 257 -7.97 -7.55 17.05
CA ASP A 257 -8.10 -7.96 18.46
C ASP A 257 -9.17 -7.15 19.22
N ASP A 258 -9.40 -5.91 18.83
CA ASP A 258 -10.40 -5.02 19.43
C ASP A 258 -11.84 -5.27 18.94
N SER A 259 -12.03 -6.13 17.93
CA SER A 259 -13.37 -6.42 17.38
C SER A 259 -14.15 -7.49 18.16
N ASP A 260 -13.51 -8.13 19.15
CA ASP A 260 -14.11 -9.14 20.03
C ASP A 260 -14.72 -8.55 21.32
N VAL A 261 -14.77 -7.21 21.46
CA VAL A 261 -15.37 -6.48 22.59
C VAL A 261 -16.66 -5.76 22.17
#